data_AF-A0A8J2TQ37-F1
#
_entry.id   AF-A0A8J2TQ37-F1
#
_cell.length_a   1.000
_cell.length_b   1.000
_cell.length_c   1.000
_cell.angle_alpha   90.00
_cell.angle_beta   90.00
_cell.angle_gamma   90.00
#
_symmetry.space_group_name_H-M   'P 1'
#
loop_
_entity.id
_entity.type
_entity.pdbx_description
1 polymer ?
#
loop_
_entity_poly.entity_id
_entity_poly.type
_entity_poly.pdbx_seq_one_letter_code
_entity_poly.pdbx_strand_id
1 'polypeptide(L)'
;MQKLKAANLYRSELIPISGKLVERYNQCLTKLGFTPTKLTNFSIDGIGWSPEIAEEKKEVYYLNNGDANPHGIIISPLQKGKPVYNPFHTFDRDMMQHVFRTHGDKINDITRDCAICIDFDQHIDAFYEPLDVLKYNDVVIRFHLINDLDKIQKQQLQLVEKFKVEHNFIDEDLHEQLLASAKAHGDLRNRDLNLHELHFTTDSFYTKAFNGVYVLRDFITPIVVFEDEKWYKEAIKDTIHEVIIFHMSQPELMEKLRDHVIIEYDLEEVVKTKLYERIKKFMLSQCLKDTQHPIKDILNDNVLFKSYLNKLDIDTRKKVMSVELYLEKLEVSNQYKIADIVDVKLFNALHEPHSSLDAKHQDLIWKLLVNISPMDVLFLYWYDKEQFYVTYNTWDESLKDWVIEVISNNI
;
A
#
# COMPACT_ATOMS: atom_id res chain seq x y z
N MET A 1 4.14 -18.82 -5.38
CA MET A 1 4.49 -17.56 -6.11
C MET A 1 4.70 -17.69 -7.62
N GLN A 2 5.28 -18.77 -8.17
CA GLN A 2 5.56 -18.86 -9.62
C GLN A 2 4.32 -18.69 -10.51
N LYS A 3 3.18 -19.30 -10.14
CA LYS A 3 1.92 -19.17 -10.90
C LYS A 3 1.44 -17.71 -11.00
N LEU A 4 1.52 -16.93 -9.92
CA LEU A 4 1.17 -15.51 -9.93
C LEU A 4 2.11 -14.69 -10.82
N LYS A 5 3.41 -15.00 -10.82
CA LYS A 5 4.38 -14.35 -11.72
C LYS A 5 4.04 -14.64 -13.19
N ALA A 6 3.72 -15.90 -13.52
CA ALA A 6 3.32 -16.28 -14.88
C ALA A 6 2.02 -15.59 -15.34
N ALA A 7 1.10 -15.32 -14.41
CA ALA A 7 -0.14 -14.59 -14.67
C ALA A 7 0.02 -13.05 -14.63
N ASN A 8 1.23 -12.51 -14.47
CA ASN A 8 1.51 -11.07 -14.27
C ASN A 8 0.82 -10.44 -13.04
N LEU A 9 0.42 -11.27 -12.07
CA LEU A 9 -0.26 -10.84 -10.83
C LEU A 9 0.70 -10.56 -9.67
N TYR A 10 2.01 -10.77 -9.86
CA TYR A 10 3.02 -10.57 -8.82
C TYR A 10 4.13 -9.64 -9.31
N ARG A 11 4.17 -8.41 -8.77
CA ARG A 11 5.26 -7.44 -8.95
C ARG A 11 5.69 -7.24 -10.42
N SER A 12 4.71 -7.16 -11.33
CA SER A 12 4.92 -7.16 -12.78
C SER A 12 5.39 -5.83 -13.38
N GLU A 13 5.28 -4.72 -12.64
CA GLU A 13 5.59 -3.37 -13.14
C GLU A 13 6.86 -2.75 -12.54
N LEU A 14 7.71 -3.57 -11.92
CA LEU A 14 8.99 -3.09 -11.40
C LEU A 14 9.91 -2.62 -12.54
N ILE A 15 10.71 -1.60 -12.25
CA ILE A 15 11.66 -1.01 -13.19
C ILE A 15 13.02 -1.64 -12.96
N PRO A 16 13.62 -2.30 -13.97
CA PRO A 16 14.93 -2.91 -13.83
C PRO A 16 16.04 -1.85 -13.75
N ILE A 17 16.93 -1.99 -12.77
CA ILE A 17 18.05 -1.09 -12.47
C ILE A 17 19.35 -1.88 -12.64
N SER A 18 20.27 -1.32 -13.42
CA SER A 18 21.59 -1.93 -13.66
C SER A 18 22.64 -0.87 -14.02
N GLY A 19 23.92 -1.27 -13.99
CA GLY A 19 25.04 -0.42 -14.35
C GLY A 19 25.15 0.83 -13.46
N LYS A 20 25.35 2.01 -14.07
CA LYS A 20 25.53 3.28 -13.34
C LYS A 20 24.34 3.66 -12.44
N LEU A 21 23.13 3.17 -12.72
CA LEU A 21 21.98 3.46 -11.88
C LEU A 21 22.07 2.80 -10.49
N VAL A 22 22.77 1.66 -10.39
CA VAL A 22 23.06 1.00 -9.11
C VAL A 22 23.95 1.89 -8.24
N GLU A 23 24.97 2.50 -8.84
CA GLU A 23 25.88 3.42 -8.14
C GLU A 23 25.10 4.63 -7.61
N ARG A 24 24.24 5.24 -8.43
CA ARG A 24 23.37 6.36 -8.01
C ARG A 24 22.42 5.96 -6.90
N TYR A 25 21.80 4.79 -7.00
CA TYR A 25 20.92 4.27 -5.97
C TYR A 25 21.66 4.07 -4.64
N ASN A 26 22.87 3.50 -4.67
CA ASN A 26 23.73 3.37 -3.50
C ASN A 26 24.17 4.70 -2.90
N GLN A 27 24.37 5.73 -3.73
CA GLN A 27 24.61 7.10 -3.27
C GLN A 27 23.39 7.67 -2.54
N CYS A 28 22.17 7.42 -3.06
CA CYS A 28 20.93 7.77 -2.37
C CYS A 28 20.80 7.06 -1.02
N LEU A 29 21.01 5.74 -0.97
CA LEU A 29 20.99 4.97 0.28
C LEU A 29 21.93 5.56 1.32
N THR A 30 23.18 5.82 0.92
CA THR A 30 24.19 6.41 1.82
C THR A 30 23.78 7.80 2.31
N LYS A 31 23.23 8.65 1.43
CA LYS A 31 22.77 10.00 1.79
C LYS A 31 21.61 9.97 2.78
N LEU A 32 20.75 8.97 2.68
CA LEU A 32 19.61 8.73 3.58
C LEU A 32 19.98 7.97 4.88
N GLY A 33 21.26 7.66 5.09
CA GLY A 33 21.75 6.96 6.28
C GLY A 33 21.66 5.43 6.21
N PHE A 34 21.32 4.86 5.05
CA PHE A 34 21.25 3.42 4.85
C PHE A 34 22.56 2.82 4.32
N THR A 35 22.75 1.52 4.56
CA THR A 35 23.89 0.78 3.99
C THR A 35 23.70 0.55 2.49
N PRO A 36 24.75 0.66 1.65
CA PRO A 36 24.67 0.30 0.24
C PRO A 36 24.27 -1.17 0.01
N THR A 37 23.57 -1.46 -1.10
CA THR A 37 23.35 -2.83 -1.58
C THR A 37 24.60 -3.36 -2.28
N LYS A 38 24.82 -4.68 -2.18
CA LYS A 38 25.87 -5.39 -2.92
C LYS A 38 25.39 -5.92 -4.28
N LEU A 39 24.10 -5.77 -4.59
CA LEU A 39 23.51 -6.26 -5.84
C LEU A 39 24.00 -5.42 -7.02
N THR A 40 24.30 -6.10 -8.14
CA THR A 40 24.71 -5.46 -9.40
C THR A 40 23.54 -5.17 -10.33
N ASN A 41 22.38 -5.76 -10.04
CA ASN A 41 21.12 -5.53 -10.71
C ASN A 41 19.96 -5.85 -9.74
N PHE A 42 18.89 -5.09 -9.82
CA PHE A 42 17.67 -5.26 -9.03
C PHE A 42 16.53 -4.50 -9.71
N SER A 43 15.32 -4.57 -9.18
CA SER A 43 14.18 -3.84 -9.72
C SER A 43 13.56 -2.95 -8.64
N ILE A 44 13.07 -1.76 -9.03
CA ILE A 44 12.43 -0.82 -8.09
C ILE A 44 10.97 -0.54 -8.46
N ASP A 45 10.20 -0.12 -7.48
CA ASP A 45 8.80 0.30 -7.65
C ASP A 45 8.67 1.83 -7.80
N GLY A 46 7.44 2.35 -7.70
CA GLY A 46 7.15 3.77 -7.83
C GLY A 46 7.88 4.67 -6.82
N ILE A 47 8.03 4.25 -5.56
CA ILE A 47 8.70 5.05 -4.51
C ILE A 47 10.22 4.83 -4.50
N GLY A 48 10.70 3.82 -5.24
CA GLY A 48 12.10 3.43 -5.30
C GLY A 48 12.43 2.19 -4.47
N TRP A 49 11.44 1.56 -3.84
CA TRP A 49 11.64 0.34 -3.05
C TRP A 49 11.96 -0.86 -3.96
N SER A 50 12.82 -1.76 -3.49
CA SER A 50 13.24 -2.96 -4.24
C SER A 50 13.00 -4.22 -3.41
N PRO A 51 12.31 -5.24 -3.95
CA PRO A 51 12.12 -6.50 -3.25
C PRO A 51 13.42 -7.28 -3.08
N GLU A 52 14.35 -7.20 -4.03
CA GLU A 52 15.63 -7.91 -3.97
C GLU A 52 16.53 -7.32 -2.88
N ILE A 53 16.53 -5.99 -2.73
CA ILE A 53 17.27 -5.32 -1.65
C ILE A 53 16.64 -5.58 -0.28
N ALA A 54 15.30 -5.59 -0.21
CA ALA A 54 14.59 -5.96 1.02
C ALA A 54 14.94 -7.38 1.49
N GLU A 55 15.04 -8.33 0.55
CA GLU A 55 15.49 -9.70 0.83
C GLU A 55 16.97 -9.75 1.24
N GLU A 56 17.86 -9.03 0.56
CA GLU A 56 19.28 -8.92 0.92
C GLU A 56 19.47 -8.41 2.36
N LYS A 57 18.71 -7.36 2.72
CA LYS A 57 18.81 -6.70 4.03
C LYS A 57 18.00 -7.40 5.12
N LYS A 58 17.11 -8.33 4.75
CA LYS A 58 16.10 -8.94 5.64
C LYS A 58 15.21 -7.89 6.33
N GLU A 59 14.95 -6.79 5.64
CA GLU A 59 14.14 -5.68 6.13
C GLU A 59 13.20 -5.26 5.00
N VAL A 60 11.90 -5.40 5.24
CA VAL A 60 10.87 -5.11 4.22
C VAL A 60 10.83 -3.61 3.98
N TYR A 61 10.89 -2.78 5.02
CA TYR A 61 10.77 -1.33 4.92
C TYR A 61 12.13 -0.63 5.04
N TYR A 62 13.13 -1.12 4.30
CA TYR A 62 14.52 -0.64 4.44
C TYR A 62 14.75 0.83 4.02
N LEU A 63 13.76 1.46 3.38
CA LEU A 63 13.78 2.89 3.05
C LEU A 63 13.21 3.77 4.19
N ASN A 64 12.81 3.15 5.30
CA ASN A 64 12.27 3.87 6.45
C ASN A 64 13.29 3.82 7.60
N ASN A 65 13.59 4.98 8.19
CA ASN A 65 14.38 5.06 9.42
C ASN A 65 13.42 4.97 10.62
N GLY A 66 13.08 3.73 11.00
CA GLY A 66 11.99 3.47 11.94
C GLY A 66 10.62 3.77 11.33
N ASP A 67 9.59 3.83 12.18
CA ASP A 67 8.20 3.91 11.72
C ASP A 67 7.76 5.33 11.32
N ALA A 68 8.46 6.38 11.77
CA ALA A 68 8.05 7.77 11.58
C ALA A 68 8.69 8.48 10.37
N ASN A 69 9.80 7.94 9.84
CA ASN A 69 10.65 8.61 8.84
C ASN A 69 10.75 7.80 7.54
N PRO A 70 9.70 7.79 6.70
CA PRO A 70 9.75 7.16 5.40
C PRO A 70 10.55 8.00 4.40
N HIS A 71 11.27 7.32 3.50
CA HIS A 71 12.01 7.97 2.42
C HIS A 71 11.69 7.36 1.06
N GLY A 72 11.92 8.13 0.01
CA GLY A 72 11.80 7.69 -1.38
C GLY A 72 13.10 7.90 -2.16
N ILE A 73 13.26 7.15 -3.24
CA ILE A 73 14.37 7.32 -4.18
C ILE A 73 13.80 7.39 -5.59
N ILE A 74 13.99 8.53 -6.26
CA ILE A 74 13.71 8.68 -7.68
C ILE A 74 15.02 8.68 -8.47
N ILE A 75 15.20 7.65 -9.29
CA ILE A 75 16.36 7.49 -10.17
C ILE A 75 15.98 7.43 -11.65
N SER A 76 14.68 7.38 -11.97
CA SER A 76 14.19 7.30 -13.34
C SER A 76 12.82 7.97 -13.51
N PRO A 77 12.55 8.65 -14.64
CA PRO A 77 11.22 9.18 -14.93
C PRO A 77 10.18 8.06 -15.14
N LEU A 78 10.64 6.83 -15.40
CA LEU A 78 9.76 5.65 -15.56
C LEU A 78 9.01 5.30 -14.28
N GLN A 79 9.42 5.81 -13.12
CA GLN A 79 8.70 5.66 -11.85
C GLN A 79 7.34 6.39 -11.85
N LYS A 80 7.13 7.33 -12.77
CA LYS A 80 5.87 8.05 -12.92
C LYS A 80 4.71 7.07 -13.16
N GLY A 81 3.74 7.08 -12.25
CA GLY A 81 2.53 6.26 -12.34
C GLY A 81 2.75 4.77 -12.04
N LYS A 82 3.94 4.36 -11.60
CA LYS A 82 4.19 2.98 -11.20
C LYS A 82 3.56 2.64 -9.86
N PRO A 83 3.14 1.38 -9.65
CA PRO A 83 2.65 0.92 -8.35
C PRO A 83 3.71 1.09 -7.27
N VAL A 84 3.25 1.40 -6.05
CA VAL A 84 4.02 1.27 -4.81
C VAL A 84 3.59 -0.04 -4.19
N TYR A 85 4.48 -1.04 -4.14
CA TYR A 85 4.08 -2.41 -3.80
C TYR A 85 3.94 -2.64 -2.30
N ASN A 86 4.79 -1.98 -1.51
CA ASN A 86 4.80 -2.07 -0.06
C ASN A 86 4.71 -0.66 0.56
N PRO A 87 3.57 0.03 0.39
CA PRO A 87 3.35 1.33 1.03
C PRO A 87 3.35 1.13 2.56
N PHE A 88 4.04 2.01 3.27
CA PHE A 88 4.00 2.05 4.73
C PHE A 88 2.74 2.78 5.19
N HIS A 89 2.29 3.80 4.45
CA HIS A 89 1.01 4.48 4.62
C HIS A 89 0.14 4.34 3.36
N THR A 90 -1.18 4.26 3.51
CA THR A 90 -2.11 4.22 2.35
C THR A 90 -1.98 5.43 1.42
N PHE A 91 -1.51 6.57 1.93
CA PHE A 91 -1.30 7.79 1.15
C PHE A 91 0.08 7.88 0.46
N ASP A 92 1.01 6.94 0.67
CA ASP A 92 2.35 6.98 0.03
C ASP A 92 2.26 7.04 -1.50
N ARG A 93 1.29 6.31 -2.06
CA ARG A 93 1.01 6.31 -3.51
C ARG A 93 0.56 7.69 -3.99
N ASP A 94 -0.29 8.37 -3.22
CA ASP A 94 -0.83 9.68 -3.56
C ASP A 94 0.25 10.76 -3.46
N MET A 95 1.14 10.66 -2.47
CA MET A 95 2.31 11.53 -2.35
C MET A 95 3.20 11.41 -3.60
N MET A 96 3.51 10.18 -4.04
CA MET A 96 4.30 9.97 -5.25
C MET A 96 3.61 10.49 -6.51
N GLN A 97 2.29 10.31 -6.63
CA GLN A 97 1.52 10.92 -7.73
C GLN A 97 1.60 12.45 -7.70
N HIS A 98 1.49 13.05 -6.51
CA HIS A 98 1.61 14.49 -6.32
C HIS A 98 3.00 15.01 -6.74
N VAL A 99 4.08 14.33 -6.32
CA VAL A 99 5.47 14.62 -6.70
C VAL A 99 5.63 14.65 -8.23
N PHE A 100 5.20 13.58 -8.92
CA PHE A 100 5.34 13.50 -10.38
C PHE A 100 4.39 14.42 -11.15
N ARG A 101 3.25 14.78 -10.57
CA ARG A 101 2.32 15.76 -11.17
C ARG A 101 2.90 17.17 -11.13
N THR A 102 3.56 17.55 -10.03
CA THR A 102 4.11 18.90 -9.85
C THR A 102 5.49 19.06 -10.48
N HIS A 103 6.38 18.07 -10.30
CA HIS A 103 7.81 18.17 -10.68
C HIS A 103 8.23 17.25 -11.83
N GLY A 104 7.29 16.57 -12.50
CA GLY A 104 7.61 15.52 -13.48
C GLY A 104 8.62 15.90 -14.57
N ASP A 105 8.52 17.10 -15.14
CA ASP A 105 9.45 17.56 -16.18
C ASP A 105 10.86 17.80 -15.63
N LYS A 106 10.96 18.36 -14.42
CA LYS A 106 12.23 18.57 -13.73
C LYS A 106 12.87 17.25 -13.33
N ILE A 107 12.07 16.32 -12.79
CA ILE A 107 12.53 14.97 -12.45
C ILE A 107 13.10 14.28 -13.70
N ASN A 108 12.43 14.40 -14.84
CA ASN A 108 12.91 13.84 -16.10
C ASN A 108 14.25 14.42 -16.55
N ASP A 109 14.48 15.73 -16.37
CA ASP A 109 15.80 16.31 -16.69
C ASP A 109 16.87 15.90 -15.67
N ILE A 110 16.58 16.00 -14.37
CA ILE A 110 17.51 15.72 -13.27
C ILE A 110 17.98 14.25 -13.30
N THR A 111 17.08 13.31 -13.53
CA THR A 111 17.39 11.87 -13.47
C THR A 111 18.23 11.34 -14.63
N ARG A 112 18.52 12.17 -15.65
CA ARG A 112 19.45 11.82 -16.75
C ARG A 112 20.85 11.52 -16.21
N ASP A 113 21.34 12.38 -15.35
CA ASP A 113 22.70 12.34 -14.82
C ASP A 113 22.77 12.26 -13.28
N CYS A 114 21.65 12.50 -12.59
CA CYS A 114 21.53 12.52 -11.14
C CYS A 114 20.44 11.55 -10.63
N ALA A 115 20.19 11.59 -9.33
CA ALA A 115 19.10 10.91 -8.62
C ALA A 115 18.59 11.81 -7.48
N ILE A 116 17.35 11.60 -7.08
CA ILE A 116 16.65 12.43 -6.11
C ILE A 116 16.29 11.55 -4.92
N CYS A 117 16.74 11.93 -3.74
CA CYS A 117 16.23 11.37 -2.48
C CYS A 117 15.02 12.21 -2.06
N ILE A 118 13.97 11.53 -1.62
CA ILE A 118 12.78 12.16 -1.06
C ILE A 118 12.75 11.88 0.43
N ASP A 119 12.53 12.92 1.21
CA ASP A 119 12.27 12.84 2.64
C ASP A 119 10.82 13.27 2.88
N PHE A 120 10.06 12.41 3.57
CA PHE A 120 8.67 12.66 3.92
C PHE A 120 8.62 13.07 5.39
N ASP A 121 8.81 14.36 5.65
CA ASP A 121 8.90 14.91 7.00
C ASP A 121 7.50 15.15 7.57
N GLN A 122 7.16 14.38 8.59
CA GLN A 122 5.93 14.46 9.36
C GLN A 122 5.99 15.50 10.50
N HIS A 123 7.15 16.11 10.73
CA HIS A 123 7.52 16.82 11.96
C HIS A 123 7.41 15.95 13.22
N ILE A 124 7.66 14.65 13.04
CA ILE A 124 7.65 13.64 14.10
C ILE A 124 9.00 12.94 14.06
N ASP A 125 9.85 13.18 15.06
CA ASP A 125 11.19 12.59 15.11
C ASP A 125 11.11 11.06 15.28
N ALA A 126 10.25 10.60 16.18
CA ALA A 126 10.00 9.21 16.47
C ALA A 126 8.64 9.04 17.16
N PHE A 127 8.07 7.85 17.03
CA PHE A 127 6.93 7.44 17.82
C PHE A 127 7.37 6.90 19.18
N TYR A 128 6.71 7.34 20.24
CA TYR A 128 6.92 6.85 21.60
C TYR A 128 5.69 6.07 22.10
N GLU A 129 4.50 6.50 21.70
CA GLU A 129 3.22 5.93 22.13
C GLU A 129 2.33 5.58 20.93
N PRO A 130 1.47 4.54 21.01
CA PRO A 130 0.65 4.09 19.88
C PRO A 130 -0.24 5.17 19.28
N LEU A 131 -0.74 6.10 20.09
CA LEU A 131 -1.61 7.19 19.64
C LEU A 131 -0.85 8.38 19.07
N ASP A 132 0.49 8.36 19.06
CA ASP A 132 1.28 9.35 18.33
C ASP A 132 0.98 9.34 16.83
N VAL A 133 0.44 8.24 16.29
CA VAL A 133 -0.09 8.18 14.91
C VAL A 133 -1.16 9.24 14.65
N LEU A 134 -1.87 9.71 15.68
CA LEU A 134 -2.86 10.77 15.55
C LEU A 134 -2.24 12.13 15.22
N LYS A 135 -0.93 12.32 15.47
CA LYS A 135 -0.20 13.56 15.14
C LYS A 135 0.02 13.76 13.64
N TYR A 136 -0.13 12.70 12.84
CA TYR A 136 0.01 12.79 11.38
C TYR A 136 -1.06 13.71 10.83
N ASN A 137 -0.73 14.80 10.16
CA ASN A 137 -1.76 15.64 9.52
C ASN A 137 -1.23 16.19 8.21
N ASP A 138 -0.04 16.77 8.27
CA ASP A 138 0.64 17.34 7.12
C ASP A 138 2.01 16.68 6.97
N VAL A 139 2.33 16.30 5.74
CA VAL A 139 3.63 15.76 5.36
C VAL A 139 4.31 16.77 4.46
N VAL A 140 5.52 17.18 4.84
CA VAL A 140 6.40 18.02 4.04
C VAL A 140 7.32 17.13 3.21
N ILE A 141 7.12 17.14 1.90
CA ILE A 141 7.93 16.37 0.96
C ILE A 141 9.14 17.21 0.56
N ARG A 142 10.32 16.82 1.04
CA ARG A 142 11.60 17.45 0.71
C ARG A 142 12.36 16.66 -0.34
N PHE A 143 13.14 17.37 -1.15
CA PHE A 143 13.93 16.78 -2.22
C PHE A 143 15.41 17.07 -2.00
N HIS A 144 16.23 16.02 -2.13
CA HIS A 144 17.67 16.13 -2.02
C HIS A 144 18.35 15.49 -3.23
N LEU A 145 19.09 16.29 -3.98
CA LEU A 145 19.88 15.79 -5.11
C LEU A 145 21.14 15.09 -4.59
N ILE A 146 21.50 13.94 -5.19
CA ILE A 146 22.81 13.33 -4.92
C ILE A 146 23.94 14.24 -5.39
N ASN A 147 25.12 14.09 -4.77
CA ASN A 147 26.32 14.87 -5.07
C ASN A 147 26.17 16.40 -4.93
N ASP A 148 25.12 16.87 -4.25
CA ASP A 148 24.83 18.29 -4.01
C ASP A 148 24.86 19.12 -5.31
N LEU A 149 24.26 18.57 -6.37
CA LEU A 149 24.24 19.18 -7.70
C LEU A 149 23.69 20.62 -7.71
N ASP A 150 22.77 20.92 -6.78
CA ASP A 150 22.24 22.26 -6.54
C ASP A 150 23.31 23.23 -6.00
N LYS A 151 24.18 22.78 -5.09
CA LYS A 151 25.30 23.57 -4.58
C LYS A 151 26.35 23.77 -5.67
N ILE A 152 26.64 22.72 -6.45
CA ILE A 152 27.57 22.80 -7.59
C ILE A 152 27.07 23.79 -8.63
N GLN A 153 25.78 23.78 -8.95
CA GLN A 153 25.18 24.76 -9.86
C GLN A 153 25.35 26.19 -9.34
N LYS A 154 25.09 26.44 -8.04
CA LYS A 154 25.30 27.76 -7.43
C LYS A 154 26.75 28.22 -7.55
N GLN A 155 27.71 27.33 -7.30
CA GLN A 155 29.14 27.64 -7.48
C GLN A 155 29.47 27.95 -8.95
N GLN A 156 28.92 27.18 -9.89
CA GLN A 156 29.15 27.40 -11.32
C GLN A 156 28.57 28.75 -11.78
N LEU A 157 27.39 29.14 -11.28
CA LEU A 157 26.79 30.45 -11.53
C LEU A 157 27.63 31.58 -10.93
N GLN A 158 28.16 31.43 -9.72
CA GLN A 158 29.07 32.40 -9.10
C GLN A 158 30.35 32.59 -9.90
N LEU A 159 30.94 31.50 -10.45
CA LEU A 159 32.10 31.60 -11.34
C LEU A 159 31.75 32.36 -12.62
N VAL A 160 30.57 32.13 -13.20
CA VAL A 160 30.09 32.84 -14.39
C VAL A 160 29.82 34.31 -14.09
N GLU A 161 29.26 34.64 -12.93
CA GLU A 161 29.08 36.02 -12.49
C GLU A 161 30.42 36.71 -12.30
N LYS A 162 31.37 36.07 -11.60
CA LYS A 162 32.74 36.58 -11.43
C LYS A 162 33.41 36.84 -12.79
N PHE A 163 33.24 35.92 -13.74
CA PHE A 163 33.78 36.05 -15.10
C PHE A 163 33.21 37.28 -15.84
N LYS A 164 31.95 37.63 -15.60
CA LYS A 164 31.29 38.79 -16.22
C LYS A 164 31.65 40.13 -15.57
N VAL A 165 32.35 40.14 -14.43
CA VAL A 165 32.74 41.36 -13.72
C VAL A 165 34.04 41.94 -14.29
N GLU A 166 34.01 43.22 -14.65
CA GLU A 166 35.16 44.01 -15.12
C GLU A 166 36.00 43.31 -16.21
N HIS A 167 37.28 43.06 -15.92
CA HIS A 167 38.24 42.43 -16.82
C HIS A 167 38.52 40.97 -16.44
N ASN A 168 37.69 40.34 -15.60
CA ASN A 168 37.91 38.93 -15.21
C ASN A 168 37.79 37.95 -16.38
N PHE A 169 37.26 38.38 -17.53
CA PHE A 169 37.20 37.58 -18.76
C PHE A 169 38.56 37.33 -19.42
N ILE A 170 39.64 38.00 -18.98
CA ILE A 170 41.02 37.70 -19.41
C ILE A 170 41.80 36.85 -18.38
N ASP A 171 41.19 36.54 -17.23
CA ASP A 171 41.83 35.74 -16.17
C ASP A 171 41.85 34.25 -16.58
N GLU A 172 43.03 33.75 -16.93
CA GLU A 172 43.24 32.36 -17.34
C GLU A 172 42.95 31.36 -16.20
N ASP A 173 43.21 31.73 -14.93
CA ASP A 173 42.91 30.87 -13.78
C ASP A 173 41.40 30.70 -13.63
N LEU A 174 40.62 31.75 -13.89
CA LEU A 174 39.16 31.70 -13.88
C LEU A 174 38.61 30.85 -15.05
N HIS A 175 39.24 30.91 -16.22
CA HIS A 175 38.91 30.03 -17.35
C HIS A 175 39.13 28.56 -16.99
N GLU A 176 40.25 28.23 -16.35
CA GLU A 176 40.56 26.87 -15.91
C GLU A 176 39.53 26.36 -14.90
N GLN A 177 39.14 27.19 -13.92
CA GLN A 177 38.10 26.83 -12.95
C GLN A 177 36.75 26.54 -13.60
N LEU A 178 36.32 27.38 -14.55
CA LEU A 178 35.08 27.17 -15.32
C LEU A 178 35.14 25.88 -16.15
N LEU A 179 36.26 25.64 -16.85
CA LEU A 179 36.46 24.44 -17.66
C LEU A 179 36.52 23.17 -16.81
N ALA A 180 37.19 23.21 -15.66
CA ALA A 180 37.26 22.09 -14.73
C ALA A 180 35.87 21.74 -14.18
N SER A 181 35.09 22.74 -13.76
CA SER A 181 33.70 22.55 -13.32
C SER A 181 32.83 21.93 -14.41
N ALA A 182 32.89 22.46 -15.63
CA ALA A 182 32.09 21.96 -16.76
C ALA A 182 32.48 20.53 -17.18
N LYS A 183 33.78 20.18 -17.13
CA LYS A 183 34.25 18.81 -17.43
C LYS A 183 33.81 17.80 -16.37
N ALA A 184 33.79 18.20 -15.10
CA ALA A 184 33.44 17.31 -14.00
C ALA A 184 31.92 17.10 -13.85
N HIS A 185 31.12 18.15 -14.06
CA HIS A 185 29.70 18.15 -13.72
C HIS A 185 28.76 18.50 -14.88
N GLY A 186 29.30 18.74 -16.07
CA GLY A 186 28.54 19.26 -17.20
C GLY A 186 28.21 20.76 -17.07
N ASP A 187 27.48 21.27 -18.05
CA ASP A 187 26.97 22.65 -18.04
C ASP A 187 25.61 22.70 -17.32
N LEU A 188 25.60 23.31 -16.14
CA LEU A 188 24.42 23.41 -15.29
C LEU A 188 23.71 24.76 -15.41
N ARG A 189 24.24 25.71 -16.20
CA ARG A 189 23.79 27.12 -16.19
C ARG A 189 22.30 27.29 -16.51
N ASN A 190 21.77 26.47 -17.40
CA ASN A 190 20.38 26.57 -17.88
C ASN A 190 19.48 25.43 -17.35
N ARG A 191 19.97 24.62 -16.41
CA ARG A 191 19.18 23.52 -15.86
C ARG A 191 18.30 24.01 -14.71
N ASP A 192 17.04 23.64 -14.71
CA ASP A 192 16.15 23.89 -13.57
C ASP A 192 16.23 22.73 -12.58
N LEU A 193 17.09 22.88 -11.58
CA LEU A 193 17.28 21.90 -10.50
C LEU A 193 16.41 22.21 -9.27
N ASN A 194 15.53 23.22 -9.34
CA ASN A 194 14.78 23.70 -8.19
C ASN A 194 13.50 22.87 -7.98
N LEU A 195 13.58 21.90 -7.06
CA LEU A 195 12.44 21.15 -6.55
C LEU A 195 12.01 21.78 -5.22
N HIS A 196 11.02 22.68 -5.27
CA HIS A 196 10.45 23.25 -4.05
C HIS A 196 9.71 22.17 -3.24
N GLU A 197 9.70 22.33 -1.92
CA GLU A 197 9.00 21.44 -0.99
C GLU A 197 7.51 21.38 -1.32
N LEU A 198 6.92 20.20 -1.20
CA LEU A 198 5.48 20.01 -1.38
C LEU A 198 4.83 19.72 -0.04
N HIS A 199 3.59 20.15 0.12
CA HIS A 199 2.78 19.85 1.30
C HIS A 199 1.67 18.88 0.93
N PHE A 200 1.51 17.83 1.72
CA PHE A 200 0.46 16.84 1.55
C PHE A 200 -0.31 16.69 2.86
N THR A 201 -1.59 17.04 2.85
CA THR A 201 -2.47 16.86 4.00
C THR A 201 -3.17 15.51 3.89
N THR A 202 -3.19 14.77 5.00
CA THR A 202 -3.78 13.44 5.15
C THR A 202 -4.93 13.49 6.14
N ASP A 203 -5.96 12.68 5.86
CA ASP A 203 -7.19 12.59 6.60
C ASP A 203 -7.28 11.24 7.34
N SER A 204 -8.07 10.30 6.82
CA SER A 204 -8.19 8.94 7.30
C SER A 204 -7.21 8.04 6.54
N PHE A 205 -6.42 7.24 7.24
CA PHE A 205 -5.37 6.43 6.62
C PHE A 205 -5.08 5.13 7.39
N TYR A 206 -4.30 4.25 6.78
CA TYR A 206 -3.69 3.11 7.45
C TYR A 206 -2.17 3.24 7.42
N THR A 207 -1.52 2.85 8.51
CA THR A 207 -0.06 2.81 8.66
C THR A 207 0.41 1.44 9.16
N LYS A 208 1.60 1.03 8.71
CA LYS A 208 2.30 -0.16 9.21
C LYS A 208 2.99 0.05 10.55
N ALA A 209 3.07 1.30 11.04
CA ALA A 209 3.54 1.60 12.38
C ALA A 209 2.79 0.77 13.41
N PHE A 210 3.46 0.37 14.50
CA PHE A 210 2.85 -0.45 15.55
C PHE A 210 2.19 -1.74 15.02
N ASN A 211 2.77 -2.35 13.97
CA ASN A 211 2.27 -3.57 13.31
C ASN A 211 0.86 -3.44 12.69
N GLY A 212 0.43 -2.24 12.32
CA GLY A 212 -0.83 -2.03 11.60
C GLY A 212 -1.87 -1.26 12.42
N VAL A 213 -2.16 -0.04 11.98
CA VAL A 213 -3.14 0.86 12.60
C VAL A 213 -3.96 1.58 11.54
N TYR A 214 -5.29 1.53 11.68
CA TYR A 214 -6.22 2.39 10.93
C TYR A 214 -6.56 3.60 11.78
N VAL A 215 -6.51 4.78 11.16
CA VAL A 215 -6.90 6.05 11.76
C VAL A 215 -8.04 6.63 10.92
N LEU A 216 -9.23 6.70 11.50
CA LEU A 216 -10.46 7.14 10.83
C LEU A 216 -10.91 8.46 11.46
N ARG A 217 -10.72 9.60 10.79
CA ARG A 217 -10.88 10.94 11.38
C ARG A 217 -12.14 11.68 10.99
N ASP A 218 -12.68 11.42 9.80
CA ASP A 218 -13.78 12.21 9.23
C ASP A 218 -15.16 11.76 9.74
N PHE A 219 -15.21 11.31 10.99
CA PHE A 219 -16.39 10.76 11.66
C PHE A 219 -16.66 11.54 12.96
N ILE A 220 -17.86 11.40 13.52
CA ILE A 220 -18.29 12.12 14.74
C ILE A 220 -17.26 12.04 15.87
N THR A 221 -16.61 10.89 16.01
CA THR A 221 -15.47 10.70 16.90
C THR A 221 -14.43 9.89 16.14
N PRO A 222 -13.14 10.28 16.16
CA PRO A 222 -12.11 9.51 15.48
C PRO A 222 -12.04 8.09 16.01
N ILE A 223 -11.87 7.13 15.10
CA ILE A 223 -11.75 5.71 15.42
C ILE A 223 -10.34 5.25 15.07
N VAL A 224 -9.68 4.59 16.03
CA VAL A 224 -8.38 3.96 15.83
C VAL A 224 -8.54 2.46 15.96
N VAL A 225 -8.17 1.72 14.91
CA VAL A 225 -8.26 0.25 14.89
C VAL A 225 -6.86 -0.34 14.80
N PHE A 226 -6.50 -1.13 15.80
CA PHE A 226 -5.22 -1.83 15.87
C PHE A 226 -5.34 -3.26 15.35
N GLU A 227 -4.39 -3.67 14.52
CA GLU A 227 -4.22 -5.09 14.12
C GLU A 227 -3.49 -5.91 15.20
N ASP A 228 -2.61 -5.25 15.97
CA ASP A 228 -1.76 -5.88 16.97
C ASP A 228 -2.33 -5.74 18.40
N GLU A 229 -2.50 -6.88 19.07
CA GLU A 229 -3.10 -6.95 20.40
C GLU A 229 -2.24 -6.26 21.48
N LYS A 230 -0.92 -6.27 21.35
CA LYS A 230 -0.02 -5.64 22.33
C LYS A 230 -0.21 -4.13 22.28
N TRP A 231 -0.19 -3.53 21.09
CA TRP A 231 -0.30 -2.08 20.94
C TRP A 231 -1.70 -1.57 21.23
N TYR A 232 -2.74 -2.34 20.88
CA TYR A 232 -4.11 -2.08 21.33
C TYR A 232 -4.19 -1.95 22.87
N LYS A 233 -3.64 -2.91 23.61
CA LYS A 233 -3.66 -2.91 25.09
C LYS A 233 -2.91 -1.72 25.71
N GLU A 234 -1.92 -1.19 25.01
CA GLU A 234 -1.22 0.01 25.44
C GLU A 234 -2.03 1.27 25.13
N ALA A 235 -2.61 1.36 23.93
CA ALA A 235 -3.40 2.50 23.49
C ALA A 235 -4.64 2.76 24.36
N ILE A 236 -5.35 1.71 24.81
CA ILE A 236 -6.55 1.85 25.66
C ILE A 236 -6.26 2.41 27.07
N LYS A 237 -4.99 2.52 27.47
CA LYS A 237 -4.60 3.14 28.75
C LYS A 237 -4.56 4.67 28.65
N ASP A 238 -4.51 5.20 27.43
CA ASP A 238 -4.54 6.63 27.20
C ASP A 238 -5.89 7.21 27.64
N THR A 239 -5.82 8.36 28.32
CA THR A 239 -6.98 9.12 28.78
C THR A 239 -6.94 10.57 28.32
N ILE A 240 -5.97 10.89 27.44
CA ILE A 240 -5.67 12.23 26.96
C ILE A 240 -6.41 12.49 25.65
N HIS A 241 -6.46 11.49 24.77
CA HIS A 241 -7.05 11.60 23.45
C HIS A 241 -8.53 11.21 23.47
N GLU A 242 -9.38 12.07 22.90
CA GLU A 242 -10.80 11.79 22.71
C GLU A 242 -11.02 10.96 21.44
N VAL A 243 -10.67 9.66 21.49
CA VAL A 243 -10.80 8.72 20.37
C VAL A 243 -11.43 7.39 20.80
N ILE A 244 -12.07 6.70 19.86
CA ILE A 244 -12.59 5.35 20.06
C ILE A 244 -11.54 4.36 19.59
N ILE A 245 -11.14 3.44 20.46
CA ILE A 245 -10.05 2.48 20.17
C ILE A 245 -10.62 1.07 20.10
N PHE A 246 -10.33 0.37 19.01
CA PHE A 246 -10.69 -1.04 18.83
C PHE A 246 -9.48 -1.89 18.49
N HIS A 247 -9.57 -3.15 18.86
CA HIS A 247 -8.78 -4.20 18.22
C HIS A 247 -9.58 -4.80 17.07
N MET A 248 -8.93 -5.14 15.95
CA MET A 248 -9.59 -5.62 14.73
C MET A 248 -10.46 -6.87 14.94
N SER A 249 -10.16 -7.71 15.94
CA SER A 249 -10.96 -8.92 16.24
C SER A 249 -12.21 -8.67 17.10
N GLN A 250 -12.42 -7.45 17.60
CA GLN A 250 -13.56 -7.13 18.46
C GLN A 250 -14.86 -7.06 17.65
N PRO A 251 -15.91 -7.81 18.02
CA PRO A 251 -17.19 -7.77 17.31
C PRO A 251 -17.85 -6.38 17.37
N GLU A 252 -17.62 -5.63 18.44
CA GLU A 252 -18.14 -4.28 18.65
C GLU A 252 -17.66 -3.28 17.58
N LEU A 253 -16.51 -3.54 16.94
CA LEU A 253 -16.00 -2.71 15.84
C LEU A 253 -17.00 -2.67 14.68
N MET A 254 -17.49 -3.83 14.24
CA MET A 254 -18.42 -3.91 13.11
C MET A 254 -19.76 -3.26 13.42
N GLU A 255 -20.23 -3.37 14.68
CA GLU A 255 -21.40 -2.64 15.15
C GLU A 255 -21.19 -1.13 15.07
N LYS A 256 -20.05 -0.64 15.58
CA LYS A 256 -19.74 0.77 15.59
C LYS A 256 -19.59 1.37 14.19
N LEU A 257 -18.95 0.65 13.27
CA LEU A 257 -18.82 1.07 11.87
C LEU A 257 -20.19 1.19 11.18
N ARG A 258 -21.14 0.27 11.47
CA ARG A 258 -22.52 0.38 10.97
C ARG A 258 -23.28 1.54 11.59
N ASP A 259 -23.19 1.70 12.92
CA ASP A 259 -23.90 2.76 13.65
C ASP A 259 -23.45 4.16 13.20
N HIS A 260 -22.19 4.30 12.81
CA HIS A 260 -21.61 5.54 12.28
C HIS A 260 -21.80 5.70 10.76
N VAL A 261 -22.53 4.80 10.09
CA VAL A 261 -22.81 4.84 8.65
C VAL A 261 -21.51 4.85 7.82
N ILE A 262 -20.50 4.13 8.30
CA ILE A 262 -19.21 3.94 7.62
C ILE A 262 -19.31 2.72 6.68
N ILE A 263 -20.05 1.72 7.10
CA ILE A 263 -20.31 0.49 6.33
C ILE A 263 -21.80 0.19 6.31
N GLU A 264 -22.23 -0.47 5.26
CA GLU A 264 -23.60 -0.94 5.06
C GLU A 264 -23.62 -2.39 4.58
N TYR A 265 -24.81 -2.99 4.57
CA TYR A 265 -25.05 -4.30 3.99
C TYR A 265 -26.49 -4.38 3.49
N ASP A 266 -26.69 -5.08 2.36
CA ASP A 266 -28.00 -5.48 1.87
C ASP A 266 -27.93 -6.96 1.49
N LEU A 267 -28.50 -7.84 2.33
CA LEU A 267 -28.43 -9.28 2.09
C LEU A 267 -29.29 -9.72 0.90
N GLU A 268 -30.36 -9.00 0.56
CA GLU A 268 -31.24 -9.35 -0.56
C GLU A 268 -30.62 -9.00 -1.91
N GLU A 269 -29.89 -7.88 -1.97
CA GLU A 269 -29.17 -7.47 -3.17
C GLU A 269 -27.83 -8.19 -3.30
N VAL A 270 -27.06 -8.36 -2.21
CA VAL A 270 -25.71 -8.93 -2.29
C VAL A 270 -25.72 -10.35 -2.84
N VAL A 271 -26.74 -11.18 -2.54
CA VAL A 271 -26.83 -12.57 -3.02
C VAL A 271 -26.93 -12.68 -4.54
N LYS A 272 -27.30 -11.59 -5.23
CA LYS A 272 -27.39 -11.51 -6.70
C LYS A 272 -26.06 -11.08 -7.33
N THR A 273 -25.06 -10.72 -6.52
CA THR A 273 -23.80 -10.16 -6.99
C THR A 273 -22.73 -11.23 -7.17
N LYS A 274 -21.73 -10.92 -8.03
CA LYS A 274 -20.51 -11.74 -8.16
C LYS A 274 -19.69 -11.76 -6.86
N LEU A 275 -19.81 -10.75 -6.00
CA LEU A 275 -19.11 -10.70 -4.71
C LEU A 275 -19.55 -11.86 -3.83
N TYR A 276 -20.86 -12.02 -3.65
CA TYR A 276 -21.42 -13.12 -2.87
C TYR A 276 -21.03 -14.49 -3.43
N GLU A 277 -21.12 -14.68 -4.76
CA GLU A 277 -20.72 -15.93 -5.39
C GLU A 277 -19.25 -16.29 -5.12
N ARG A 278 -18.32 -15.30 -5.20
CA ARG A 278 -16.90 -15.53 -4.90
C ARG A 278 -16.68 -15.91 -3.45
N ILE A 279 -17.24 -15.14 -2.52
CA ILE A 279 -17.13 -15.37 -1.08
C ILE A 279 -17.67 -16.76 -0.72
N LYS A 280 -18.83 -17.12 -1.25
CA LYS A 280 -19.46 -18.42 -1.02
C LYS A 280 -18.61 -19.58 -1.58
N LYS A 281 -18.08 -19.44 -2.80
CA LYS A 281 -17.18 -20.43 -3.40
C LYS A 281 -15.91 -20.59 -2.57
N PHE A 282 -15.31 -19.50 -2.13
CA PHE A 282 -14.12 -19.54 -1.27
C PHE A 282 -14.43 -20.18 0.09
N MET A 283 -15.57 -19.83 0.71
CA MET A 283 -16.01 -20.47 1.96
C MET A 283 -16.18 -21.98 1.79
N LEU A 284 -16.83 -22.42 0.70
CA LEU A 284 -16.95 -23.84 0.39
C LEU A 284 -15.57 -24.50 0.29
N SER A 285 -14.62 -23.89 -0.42
CA SER A 285 -13.28 -24.46 -0.61
C SER A 285 -12.54 -24.67 0.71
N GLN A 286 -12.75 -23.82 1.72
CA GLN A 286 -12.16 -23.99 3.05
C GLN A 286 -12.77 -25.17 3.83
N CYS A 287 -13.96 -25.64 3.43
CA CYS A 287 -14.65 -26.76 4.08
C CYS A 287 -14.42 -28.10 3.39
N LEU A 288 -13.89 -28.12 2.15
CA LEU A 288 -13.66 -29.34 1.40
C LEU A 288 -12.48 -30.14 1.98
N LYS A 289 -12.67 -31.46 2.11
CA LYS A 289 -11.65 -32.43 2.53
C LYS A 289 -11.66 -33.62 1.57
N ASP A 290 -10.50 -34.21 1.30
CA ASP A 290 -10.33 -35.44 0.52
C ASP A 290 -11.09 -35.43 -0.82
N THR A 291 -10.91 -34.38 -1.62
CA THR A 291 -11.65 -34.17 -2.86
C THR A 291 -11.16 -35.08 -3.99
N GLN A 292 -12.07 -35.83 -4.61
CA GLN A 292 -11.79 -36.61 -5.82
C GLN A 292 -11.56 -35.77 -7.09
N HIS A 293 -12.10 -34.56 -7.14
CA HIS A 293 -11.95 -33.61 -8.25
C HIS A 293 -11.08 -32.43 -7.80
N PRO A 294 -10.36 -31.76 -8.72
CA PRO A 294 -9.66 -30.51 -8.42
C PRO A 294 -10.63 -29.46 -7.85
N ILE A 295 -10.22 -28.73 -6.81
CA ILE A 295 -11.04 -27.69 -6.17
C ILE A 295 -11.58 -26.69 -7.19
N LYS A 296 -10.74 -26.26 -8.14
CA LYS A 296 -11.14 -25.37 -9.23
C LYS A 296 -12.37 -25.85 -9.99
N ASP A 297 -12.42 -27.13 -10.34
CA ASP A 297 -13.52 -27.72 -11.09
C ASP A 297 -14.78 -27.79 -10.22
N ILE A 298 -14.62 -28.12 -8.94
CA ILE A 298 -15.72 -28.13 -7.96
C ILE A 298 -16.36 -26.74 -7.82
N LEU A 299 -15.55 -25.67 -7.82
CA LEU A 299 -16.03 -24.30 -7.66
C LEU A 299 -16.64 -23.71 -8.93
N ASN A 300 -16.25 -24.20 -10.11
CA ASN A 300 -16.70 -23.68 -11.40
C ASN A 300 -17.86 -24.48 -12.01
N ASP A 301 -17.99 -25.78 -11.72
CA ASP A 301 -19.10 -26.60 -12.20
C ASP A 301 -20.26 -26.68 -11.18
N ASN A 302 -21.47 -26.35 -11.63
CA ASN A 302 -22.65 -26.28 -10.76
C ASN A 302 -23.08 -27.66 -10.21
N VAL A 303 -22.87 -28.74 -10.97
CA VAL A 303 -23.23 -30.10 -10.56
C VAL A 303 -22.25 -30.59 -9.49
N LEU A 304 -20.95 -30.39 -9.70
CA LEU A 304 -19.92 -30.70 -8.73
C LEU A 304 -20.09 -29.85 -7.47
N PHE A 305 -20.30 -28.54 -7.59
CA PHE A 305 -20.55 -27.66 -6.44
C PHE A 305 -21.66 -28.21 -5.54
N LYS A 306 -22.83 -28.53 -6.12
CA LYS A 306 -23.98 -29.09 -5.39
C LYS A 306 -23.68 -30.46 -4.79
N SER A 307 -23.01 -31.32 -5.54
CA SER A 307 -22.60 -32.66 -5.08
C SER A 307 -21.71 -32.58 -3.84
N TYR A 308 -20.68 -31.73 -3.86
CA TYR A 308 -19.75 -31.56 -2.74
C TYR A 308 -20.40 -30.83 -1.56
N LEU A 309 -21.23 -29.82 -1.80
CA LEU A 309 -22.02 -29.18 -0.75
C LEU A 309 -22.92 -30.19 -0.01
N ASN A 310 -23.52 -31.14 -0.74
CA ASN A 310 -24.36 -32.20 -0.16
C ASN A 310 -23.58 -33.32 0.55
N LYS A 311 -22.26 -33.41 0.35
CA LYS A 311 -21.39 -34.33 1.09
C LYS A 311 -20.94 -33.76 2.43
N LEU A 312 -21.02 -32.44 2.63
CA LEU A 312 -20.72 -31.81 3.92
C LEU A 312 -21.74 -32.21 4.99
N ASP A 313 -21.31 -32.22 6.24
CA ASP A 313 -22.20 -32.34 7.38
C ASP A 313 -23.19 -31.16 7.43
N ILE A 314 -24.30 -31.36 8.16
CA ILE A 314 -25.41 -30.42 8.19
C ILE A 314 -24.97 -29.05 8.72
N ASP A 315 -24.11 -29.00 9.74
CA ASP A 315 -23.71 -27.75 10.38
C ASP A 315 -22.79 -26.94 9.48
N THR A 316 -21.82 -27.60 8.83
CA THR A 316 -20.95 -26.95 7.83
C THR A 316 -21.74 -26.48 6.63
N ARG A 317 -22.70 -27.28 6.13
CA ARG A 317 -23.56 -26.89 5.01
C ARG A 317 -24.42 -25.68 5.35
N LYS A 318 -24.99 -25.63 6.57
CA LYS A 318 -25.75 -24.47 7.05
C LYS A 318 -24.90 -23.21 7.06
N LYS A 319 -23.63 -23.27 7.45
CA LYS A 319 -22.73 -22.11 7.42
C LYS A 319 -22.53 -21.58 6.00
N VAL A 320 -22.23 -22.46 5.04
CA VAL A 320 -22.01 -22.08 3.62
C VAL A 320 -23.26 -21.48 2.98
N MET A 321 -24.45 -21.98 3.35
CA MET A 321 -25.76 -21.54 2.82
C MET A 321 -26.47 -20.55 3.75
N SER A 322 -25.76 -19.97 4.71
CA SER A 322 -26.41 -19.32 5.86
C SER A 322 -27.20 -18.06 5.47
N VAL A 323 -26.79 -17.37 4.42
CA VAL A 323 -27.51 -16.18 3.91
C VAL A 323 -28.79 -16.58 3.19
N GLU A 324 -28.77 -17.58 2.31
CA GLU A 324 -30.01 -18.02 1.65
C GLU A 324 -30.99 -18.62 2.65
N LEU A 325 -30.51 -19.41 3.60
CA LEU A 325 -31.34 -19.95 4.67
C LEU A 325 -31.95 -18.86 5.55
N TYR A 326 -31.24 -17.74 5.75
CA TYR A 326 -31.77 -16.58 6.45
C TYR A 326 -32.88 -15.90 5.64
N LEU A 327 -32.64 -15.63 4.34
CA LEU A 327 -33.61 -15.00 3.46
C LEU A 327 -34.89 -15.85 3.29
N GLU A 328 -34.75 -17.16 3.06
CA GLU A 328 -35.89 -18.10 2.97
C GLU A 328 -36.74 -18.10 4.25
N LYS A 329 -36.10 -17.97 5.42
CA LYS A 329 -36.81 -17.90 6.71
C LYS A 329 -37.47 -16.56 6.95
N LEU A 330 -36.86 -15.49 6.45
CA LEU A 330 -37.39 -14.13 6.55
C LEU A 330 -38.67 -13.98 5.71
N GLU A 331 -38.78 -14.68 4.58
CA GLU A 331 -40.03 -14.79 3.82
C GLU A 331 -41.20 -15.40 4.63
N VAL A 332 -40.89 -16.24 5.62
CA VAL A 332 -41.88 -16.92 6.47
C VAL A 332 -42.18 -16.14 7.76
N SER A 333 -41.16 -15.54 8.40
CA SER A 333 -41.31 -14.80 9.65
C SER A 333 -40.19 -13.80 9.90
N ASN A 334 -40.56 -12.59 10.32
CA ASN A 334 -39.62 -11.52 10.69
C ASN A 334 -38.99 -11.69 12.08
N GLN A 335 -39.23 -12.81 12.76
CA GLN A 335 -38.70 -13.05 14.11
C GLN A 335 -37.25 -13.55 14.11
N TYR A 336 -36.74 -14.00 12.97
CA TYR A 336 -35.38 -14.51 12.87
C TYR A 336 -34.35 -13.38 12.83
N LYS A 337 -33.37 -13.44 13.73
CA LYS A 337 -32.25 -12.48 13.73
C LYS A 337 -31.10 -13.00 12.87
N ILE A 338 -30.42 -12.08 12.19
CA ILE A 338 -29.23 -12.38 11.38
C ILE A 338 -28.18 -13.14 12.21
N ALA A 339 -27.90 -12.65 13.42
CA ALA A 339 -26.90 -13.21 14.33
C ALA A 339 -27.16 -14.68 14.74
N ASP A 340 -28.41 -15.16 14.61
CA ASP A 340 -28.78 -16.54 14.98
C ASP A 340 -28.57 -17.54 13.82
N ILE A 341 -28.41 -17.04 12.59
CA ILE A 341 -28.47 -17.87 11.37
C ILE A 341 -27.24 -17.69 10.50
N VAL A 342 -26.83 -16.45 10.25
CA VAL A 342 -25.73 -16.11 9.34
C VAL A 342 -24.39 -16.29 10.04
N ASP A 343 -23.47 -17.00 9.40
CA ASP A 343 -22.11 -17.14 9.94
C ASP A 343 -21.44 -15.76 10.06
N VAL A 344 -20.87 -15.45 11.22
CA VAL A 344 -20.35 -14.10 11.52
C VAL A 344 -19.24 -13.68 10.55
N LYS A 345 -18.36 -14.61 10.13
CA LYS A 345 -17.28 -14.28 9.20
C LYS A 345 -17.86 -13.96 7.82
N LEU A 346 -18.82 -14.77 7.39
CA LEU A 346 -19.54 -14.55 6.14
C LEU A 346 -20.27 -13.21 6.17
N PHE A 347 -21.02 -12.92 7.25
CA PHE A 347 -21.73 -11.66 7.42
C PHE A 347 -20.78 -10.46 7.36
N ASN A 348 -19.66 -10.50 8.08
CA ASN A 348 -18.67 -9.43 8.05
C ASN A 348 -18.06 -9.21 6.66
N ALA A 349 -17.84 -10.28 5.89
CA ALA A 349 -17.31 -10.20 4.52
C ALA A 349 -18.32 -9.63 3.49
N LEU A 350 -19.60 -9.54 3.84
CA LEU A 350 -20.67 -9.02 2.97
C LEU A 350 -20.99 -7.55 3.23
N HIS A 351 -20.26 -6.90 4.12
CA HIS A 351 -20.37 -5.46 4.29
C HIS A 351 -19.61 -4.74 3.17
N GLU A 352 -20.07 -3.54 2.84
CA GLU A 352 -19.40 -2.63 1.94
C GLU A 352 -19.28 -1.23 2.56
N PRO A 353 -18.28 -0.42 2.16
CA PRO A 353 -18.20 0.97 2.55
C PRO A 353 -19.46 1.71 2.11
N HIS A 354 -19.98 2.56 2.98
CA HIS A 354 -21.18 3.31 2.67
C HIS A 354 -20.95 4.27 1.50
N SER A 355 -21.92 4.32 0.58
CA SER A 355 -21.83 5.10 -0.66
C SER A 355 -21.60 6.61 -0.49
N SER A 356 -21.84 7.17 0.70
CA SER A 356 -21.59 8.59 1.01
C SER A 356 -20.13 8.94 1.24
N LEU A 357 -19.26 7.95 1.47
CA LEU A 357 -17.83 8.17 1.66
C LEU A 357 -17.18 8.57 0.33
N ASP A 358 -16.14 9.40 0.35
CA ASP A 358 -15.36 9.64 -0.85
C ASP A 358 -14.57 8.39 -1.27
N ALA A 359 -14.11 8.36 -2.51
CA ALA A 359 -13.44 7.20 -3.08
C ALA A 359 -12.21 6.73 -2.28
N LYS A 360 -11.45 7.65 -1.66
CA LYS A 360 -10.26 7.28 -0.88
C LYS A 360 -10.65 6.63 0.43
N HIS A 361 -11.67 7.16 1.10
CA HIS A 361 -12.20 6.55 2.32
C HIS A 361 -12.85 5.21 2.01
N GLN A 362 -13.59 5.07 0.90
CA GLN A 362 -14.12 3.78 0.47
C GLN A 362 -13.00 2.73 0.31
N ASP A 363 -11.90 3.10 -0.34
CA ASP A 363 -10.76 2.19 -0.52
C ASP A 363 -10.11 1.79 0.82
N LEU A 364 -9.99 2.73 1.77
CA LEU A 364 -9.48 2.46 3.11
C LEU A 364 -10.40 1.52 3.90
N ILE A 365 -11.70 1.75 3.85
CA ILE A 365 -12.69 0.92 4.53
C ILE A 365 -12.78 -0.47 3.89
N TRP A 366 -12.67 -0.57 2.57
CA TRP A 366 -12.54 -1.86 1.90
C TRP A 366 -11.32 -2.64 2.40
N LYS A 367 -10.17 -1.96 2.53
CA LYS A 367 -8.98 -2.57 3.12
C LYS A 367 -9.27 -3.08 4.54
N LEU A 368 -9.86 -2.26 5.41
CA LEU A 368 -10.22 -2.66 6.77
C LEU A 368 -11.15 -3.89 6.79
N LEU A 369 -12.23 -3.88 5.99
CA LEU A 369 -13.20 -4.99 5.91
C LEU A 369 -12.55 -6.30 5.46
N VAL A 370 -11.69 -6.23 4.46
CA VAL A 370 -10.91 -7.38 3.97
C VAL A 370 -9.96 -7.91 5.04
N ASN A 371 -9.33 -7.03 5.83
CA ASN A 371 -8.48 -7.43 6.93
C ASN A 371 -9.26 -8.07 8.10
N ILE A 372 -10.48 -7.59 8.37
CA ILE A 372 -11.39 -8.19 9.36
C ILE A 372 -11.89 -9.56 8.91
N SER A 373 -12.31 -9.71 7.65
CA SER A 373 -12.83 -10.96 7.09
C SER A 373 -12.32 -11.21 5.66
N PRO A 374 -11.16 -11.87 5.50
CA PRO A 374 -10.51 -12.09 4.21
C PRO A 374 -11.15 -13.26 3.43
N MET A 375 -12.44 -13.15 3.12
CA MET A 375 -13.20 -14.21 2.42
C MET A 375 -13.36 -13.97 0.92
N ASP A 376 -13.16 -12.74 0.45
CA ASP A 376 -13.12 -12.45 -0.99
C ASP A 376 -11.69 -12.36 -1.49
N VAL A 377 -11.28 -13.36 -2.27
CA VAL A 377 -9.93 -13.46 -2.85
C VAL A 377 -9.60 -12.32 -3.82
N LEU A 378 -10.61 -11.74 -4.48
CA LEU A 378 -10.40 -10.63 -5.41
C LEU A 378 -10.09 -9.34 -4.64
N PHE A 379 -10.91 -9.03 -3.64
CA PHE A 379 -10.74 -7.82 -2.85
C PHE A 379 -9.52 -7.91 -1.93
N LEU A 380 -9.21 -9.12 -1.43
CA LEU A 380 -7.93 -9.39 -0.77
C LEU A 380 -6.75 -9.05 -1.69
N TYR A 381 -6.79 -9.44 -2.97
CA TYR A 381 -5.76 -9.06 -3.92
C TYR A 381 -5.70 -7.55 -4.24
N TRP A 382 -6.84 -6.85 -4.25
CA TRP A 382 -6.87 -5.42 -4.56
C TRP A 382 -6.43 -4.54 -3.40
N TYR A 383 -6.92 -4.82 -2.19
CA TYR A 383 -6.79 -3.95 -1.03
C TYR A 383 -5.71 -4.38 -0.03
N ASP A 384 -5.33 -5.67 0.01
CA ASP A 384 -4.22 -6.15 0.83
C ASP A 384 -3.39 -7.23 0.14
N LYS A 385 -2.54 -6.80 -0.80
CA LYS A 385 -1.64 -7.67 -1.55
C LYS A 385 -0.66 -8.44 -0.66
N GLU A 386 -0.22 -7.85 0.44
CA GLU A 386 0.72 -8.49 1.35
C GLU A 386 0.06 -9.71 2.02
N GLN A 387 -1.10 -9.50 2.64
CA GLN A 387 -1.89 -10.57 3.25
C GLN A 387 -2.35 -11.59 2.20
N PHE A 388 -2.72 -11.14 1.00
CA PHE A 388 -3.01 -12.02 -0.12
C PHE A 388 -1.85 -12.96 -0.42
N TYR A 389 -0.63 -12.45 -0.57
CA TYR A 389 0.53 -13.27 -0.92
C TYR A 389 0.91 -14.27 0.20
N VAL A 390 0.79 -13.87 1.45
CA VAL A 390 1.01 -14.77 2.60
C VAL A 390 -0.02 -15.90 2.57
N THR A 391 -1.30 -15.56 2.45
CA THR A 391 -2.41 -16.53 2.46
C THR A 391 -2.40 -17.42 1.23
N TYR A 392 -2.09 -16.88 0.04
CA TYR A 392 -2.00 -17.61 -1.21
C TYR A 392 -1.00 -18.76 -1.15
N ASN A 393 0.09 -18.62 -0.41
CA ASN A 393 1.08 -19.69 -0.28
C ASN A 393 0.55 -20.92 0.46
N THR A 394 -0.43 -20.75 1.37
CA THR A 394 -0.99 -21.85 2.16
C THR A 394 -2.09 -22.63 1.44
N TRP A 395 -2.62 -22.08 0.34
CA TRP A 395 -3.70 -22.71 -0.43
C TRP A 395 -3.25 -23.93 -1.23
N ASP A 396 -4.20 -24.85 -1.44
CA ASP A 396 -4.06 -25.98 -2.36
C ASP A 396 -3.75 -25.51 -3.79
N GLU A 397 -3.05 -26.34 -4.56
CA GLU A 397 -2.62 -26.00 -5.91
C GLU A 397 -3.78 -25.77 -6.88
N SER A 398 -4.88 -26.49 -6.73
CA SER A 398 -6.08 -26.28 -7.55
C SER A 398 -6.83 -25.01 -7.13
N LEU A 399 -6.91 -24.72 -5.82
CA LEU A 399 -7.49 -23.46 -5.33
C LEU A 399 -6.71 -22.24 -5.85
N LYS A 400 -5.38 -22.31 -5.85
CA LYS A 400 -4.50 -21.29 -6.44
C LYS A 400 -4.84 -21.00 -7.91
N ASP A 401 -5.11 -22.03 -8.71
CA ASP A 401 -5.48 -21.87 -10.12
C ASP A 401 -6.86 -21.21 -10.29
N TRP A 402 -7.81 -21.55 -9.42
CA TRP A 402 -9.12 -20.88 -9.38
C TRP A 402 -8.98 -19.40 -9.03
N VAL A 403 -8.19 -19.07 -8.00
CA VAL A 403 -8.00 -17.68 -7.59
C VAL A 403 -7.32 -16.84 -8.68
N ILE A 404 -6.30 -17.40 -9.35
CA ILE A 404 -5.68 -16.71 -10.49
C ILE A 404 -6.71 -16.42 -11.58
N GLU A 405 -7.54 -17.41 -11.95
CA GLU A 405 -8.57 -17.22 -12.96
C GLU A 405 -9.58 -16.15 -12.55
N VAL A 406 -10.04 -16.16 -11.29
CA VAL A 406 -10.95 -15.14 -10.75
C VAL A 406 -10.33 -13.76 -10.85
N ILE A 407 -9.07 -13.59 -10.43
CA ILE A 407 -8.40 -12.30 -10.45
C ILE A 407 -8.18 -11.83 -11.89
N SER A 408 -7.63 -12.69 -12.76
CA SER A 408 -7.35 -12.35 -14.15
C SER A 408 -8.60 -12.00 -14.96
N ASN A 409 -9.77 -12.54 -14.63
CA ASN A 409 -11.03 -12.22 -15.29
C ASN A 409 -11.64 -10.88 -14.85
N ASN A 410 -11.07 -10.21 -13.84
CA ASN A 410 -11.61 -8.97 -13.27
C ASN A 410 -10.58 -7.81 -13.25
N ILE A 411 -9.41 -7.96 -13.88
CA ILE A 411 -8.37 -6.91 -14.02
C ILE A 411 -8.45 -6.25 -15.38
#